data_AF-A0A7R9QU58-F1
#
_entry.id   AF-A0A7R9QU58-F1
#
_cell.length_a   1.000
_cell.length_b   1.000
_cell.length_c   1.000
_cell.angle_alpha   90.00
_cell.angle_beta   90.00
_cell.angle_gamma   90.00
#
_symmetry.space_group_name_H-M   'P 1'
#
loop_
_entity.id
_entity.type
_entity.pdbx_description
1 polymer ?
#
loop_
_entity_poly.entity_id
_entity_poly.type
_entity_poly.pdbx_seq_one_letter_code
_entity_poly.pdbx_strand_id
1 'polypeptide(L)'
;MKLLSLLLLTWALAICQADEPDCKNHKQAGHDSFACVCTTGAPCPAIETPAKTATGVVTLYQSGRDGARLRKSTLHFGKQPEGDGKVGAEQLHVKVNQDVKHQEVFGFGGAFTDSTGINIRKAGDKLGDQILRDYFSKDGIEYSVGRIPIGGSDFSTRPYELDDGGEDKTLAKFNLTSEDLDDKSWNSMRYSAETTRDFVAKTLGPELEASGWGPDKLKLMVLDHNLDLVKEWVRVIFADKTAAK
;
A
#
# COMPACT_ATOMS: atom_id res chain seq x y z
N MET A 1 -24.65 12.74 -74.41
CA MET A 1 -23.83 13.66 -73.60
C MET A 1 -24.03 13.29 -72.14
N LYS A 2 -22.94 12.88 -71.49
CA LYS A 2 -22.71 12.34 -70.13
C LYS A 2 -23.81 12.54 -69.06
N LEU A 3 -24.34 11.43 -68.51
CA LEU A 3 -24.86 11.38 -67.14
C LEU A 3 -23.67 11.20 -66.18
N LEU A 4 -23.45 12.17 -65.30
CA LEU A 4 -22.49 12.10 -64.20
C LEU A 4 -23.17 11.38 -63.02
N SER A 5 -22.80 10.14 -62.74
CA SER A 5 -23.10 9.49 -61.46
C SER A 5 -22.11 10.00 -60.42
N LEU A 6 -22.60 10.78 -59.46
CA LEU A 6 -21.85 11.23 -58.29
C LEU A 6 -21.75 10.07 -57.29
N LEU A 7 -20.61 9.38 -57.25
CA LEU A 7 -20.27 8.44 -56.18
C LEU A 7 -19.79 9.25 -54.96
N LEU A 8 -20.66 9.41 -53.97
CA LEU A 8 -20.28 9.89 -52.64
C LEU A 8 -19.50 8.78 -51.93
N LEU A 9 -18.17 8.86 -51.97
CA LEU A 9 -17.30 8.12 -51.05
C LEU A 9 -17.48 8.72 -49.65
N THR A 10 -18.25 8.07 -48.79
CA THR A 10 -18.24 8.36 -47.35
C THR A 10 -16.98 7.71 -46.76
N TRP A 11 -15.94 8.51 -46.59
CA TRP A 11 -14.82 8.18 -45.70
C TRP A 11 -15.35 8.12 -44.27
N ALA A 12 -15.63 6.92 -43.78
CA ALA A 12 -15.78 6.70 -42.34
C ALA A 12 -14.39 6.81 -41.71
N LEU A 13 -14.04 8.00 -41.22
CA LEU A 13 -12.98 8.09 -40.21
C LEU A 13 -13.44 7.25 -39.02
N ALA A 14 -12.79 6.11 -38.81
CA ALA A 14 -12.78 5.45 -37.53
C ALA A 14 -12.10 6.39 -36.54
N ILE A 15 -12.87 7.28 -35.94
CA ILE A 15 -12.47 7.99 -34.74
C ILE A 15 -12.18 6.90 -33.72
N CYS A 16 -10.91 6.68 -33.37
CA CYS A 16 -10.58 5.98 -32.13
C CYS A 16 -11.25 6.79 -31.02
N GLN A 17 -12.42 6.34 -30.57
CA GLN A 17 -12.98 6.84 -29.33
C GLN A 17 -11.99 6.40 -28.25
N ALA A 18 -11.22 7.35 -27.73
CA ALA A 18 -10.53 7.11 -26.48
C ALA A 18 -11.61 6.74 -25.45
N ASP A 19 -11.45 5.59 -24.80
CA ASP A 19 -12.39 5.19 -23.77
C ASP A 19 -12.51 6.31 -22.72
N GLU A 20 -13.74 6.62 -22.32
CA GLU A 20 -13.97 7.61 -21.26
C GLU A 20 -13.26 7.14 -19.96
N PRO A 21 -12.64 8.06 -19.19
CA PRO A 21 -12.01 7.69 -17.93
C PRO A 21 -13.01 7.01 -16.98
N ASP A 22 -12.59 5.96 -16.27
CA ASP A 22 -13.49 5.21 -15.38
C ASP A 22 -14.05 6.09 -14.24
N CYS A 23 -13.26 7.10 -13.85
CA CYS A 23 -13.69 8.12 -12.90
C CYS A 23 -14.33 9.31 -13.60
N LYS A 24 -15.67 9.31 -13.65
CA LYS A 24 -16.46 10.41 -14.24
C LYS A 24 -16.13 11.77 -13.62
N ASN A 25 -15.97 11.81 -12.30
CA ASN A 25 -15.47 12.99 -11.60
C ASN A 25 -13.97 12.83 -11.38
N HIS A 26 -13.16 13.58 -12.12
CA HIS A 26 -11.70 13.52 -12.03
C HIS A 26 -11.08 14.91 -12.08
N LYS A 27 -9.87 15.01 -11.52
CA LYS A 27 -9.07 16.24 -11.55
C LYS A 27 -7.65 15.94 -11.98
N GLN A 28 -7.17 16.64 -13.00
CA GLN A 28 -5.78 16.65 -13.42
C GLN A 28 -5.11 17.88 -12.81
N ALA A 29 -4.08 17.68 -11.99
CA ALA A 29 -3.40 18.74 -11.25
C ALA A 29 -2.04 19.09 -11.85
N GLY A 30 -1.98 19.31 -13.17
CA GLY A 30 -0.72 19.64 -13.86
C GLY A 30 0.24 18.45 -14.06
N HIS A 31 -0.26 17.22 -13.89
CA HIS A 31 0.49 15.98 -14.05
C HIS A 31 0.03 15.20 -15.28
N ASP A 32 0.77 14.14 -15.60
CA ASP A 32 0.52 13.26 -16.75
C ASP A 32 -0.66 12.30 -16.55
N SER A 33 -1.25 12.25 -15.35
CA SER A 33 -2.48 11.51 -15.05
C SER A 33 -3.43 12.32 -14.17
N PHE A 34 -4.54 11.71 -13.75
CA PHE A 34 -5.63 12.34 -12.98
C PHE A 34 -5.94 11.59 -11.69
N ALA A 35 -6.54 12.30 -10.73
CA ALA A 35 -7.12 11.72 -9.52
C ALA A 35 -8.64 11.58 -9.68
N CYS A 36 -9.22 10.51 -9.12
CA CYS A 36 -10.66 10.37 -8.98
C CYS A 36 -11.14 11.27 -7.83
N VAL A 37 -12.15 12.09 -8.07
CA VAL A 37 -12.65 13.06 -7.09
C VAL A 37 -13.89 12.49 -6.44
N CYS A 38 -13.78 12.22 -5.14
CA CYS A 38 -14.85 11.63 -4.34
C CYS A 38 -15.34 12.64 -3.30
N THR A 39 -16.65 12.73 -3.18
CA THR A 39 -17.35 13.65 -2.26
C THR A 39 -18.51 12.93 -1.60
N THR A 40 -19.16 13.55 -0.63
CA THR A 40 -20.35 13.00 0.02
C THR A 40 -21.53 12.76 -0.93
N GLY A 41 -21.65 13.55 -2.00
CA GLY A 41 -22.71 13.41 -3.02
C GLY A 41 -22.30 12.57 -4.24
N ALA A 42 -21.02 12.22 -4.35
CA ALA A 42 -20.45 11.44 -5.44
C ALA A 42 -19.31 10.57 -4.88
N PRO A 43 -19.63 9.40 -4.27
CA PRO A 43 -18.64 8.52 -3.69
C PRO A 43 -17.72 7.92 -4.77
N CYS A 44 -16.55 7.43 -4.34
CA CYS A 44 -15.65 6.69 -5.23
C CYS A 44 -16.35 5.44 -5.79
N PRO A 45 -16.02 5.01 -7.02
CA PRO A 45 -16.49 3.73 -7.53
C PRO A 45 -16.02 2.59 -6.60
N ALA A 46 -16.95 1.70 -6.25
CA ALA A 46 -16.62 0.48 -5.52
C ALA A 46 -15.74 -0.43 -6.37
N ILE A 47 -14.85 -1.17 -5.70
CA ILE A 47 -13.98 -2.15 -6.32
C ILE A 47 -14.52 -3.52 -5.98
N GLU A 48 -14.82 -4.33 -6.99
CA GLU A 48 -15.31 -5.69 -6.78
C GLU A 48 -14.15 -6.62 -6.41
N THR A 49 -14.27 -7.31 -5.26
CA THR A 49 -13.37 -8.41 -4.89
C THR A 49 -13.28 -9.43 -6.04
N PRO A 50 -12.07 -9.76 -6.53
CA PRO A 50 -11.90 -10.77 -7.57
C PRO A 50 -12.42 -12.14 -7.12
N ALA A 51 -13.39 -12.69 -7.85
CA ALA A 51 -13.90 -14.04 -7.61
C ALA A 51 -13.10 -15.08 -8.39
N LYS A 52 -13.11 -16.32 -7.90
CA LYS A 52 -12.55 -17.47 -8.64
C LYS A 52 -13.28 -17.63 -9.96
N THR A 53 -12.54 -17.60 -11.06
CA THR A 53 -13.07 -17.78 -12.42
C THR A 53 -13.26 -19.25 -12.77
N ALA A 54 -14.04 -19.50 -13.83
CA ALA A 54 -14.12 -20.83 -14.45
C ALA A 54 -12.77 -21.21 -15.09
N THR A 55 -12.52 -22.51 -15.26
CA THR A 55 -11.34 -23.01 -15.98
C THR A 55 -11.24 -22.38 -17.37
N GLY A 56 -10.06 -21.85 -17.71
CA GLY A 56 -9.83 -21.19 -18.99
C GLY A 56 -10.18 -19.70 -19.03
N VAL A 57 -10.66 -19.12 -17.94
CA VAL A 57 -11.06 -17.71 -17.86
C VAL A 57 -10.17 -16.94 -16.89
N VAL A 58 -9.77 -15.73 -17.26
CA VAL A 58 -8.93 -14.82 -16.46
C VAL A 58 -9.65 -13.49 -16.30
N THR A 59 -9.72 -12.98 -15.07
CA THR A 59 -10.13 -11.58 -14.84
C THR A 59 -8.90 -10.68 -14.92
N LEU A 60 -8.96 -9.66 -15.76
CA LEU A 60 -7.94 -8.64 -15.91
C LEU A 60 -8.43 -7.34 -15.26
N TYR A 61 -7.60 -6.75 -14.40
CA TYR A 61 -7.78 -5.40 -13.88
C TYR A 61 -6.67 -4.51 -14.45
N GLN A 62 -7.05 -3.42 -15.11
CA GLN A 62 -6.10 -2.50 -15.75
C GLN A 62 -6.20 -1.10 -15.15
N SER A 63 -5.04 -0.50 -14.88
CA SER A 63 -4.91 0.92 -14.56
C SER A 63 -3.91 1.54 -15.52
N GLY A 64 -4.23 2.71 -16.05
CA GLY A 64 -3.43 3.34 -17.09
C GLY A 64 -3.47 4.85 -17.02
N ARG A 65 -2.45 5.48 -17.60
CA ARG A 65 -2.38 6.96 -17.72
C ARG A 65 -3.58 7.51 -18.52
N ASP A 66 -4.05 6.71 -19.46
CA ASP A 66 -5.09 6.97 -20.46
C ASP A 66 -6.52 7.04 -19.94
N GLY A 67 -6.81 6.56 -18.72
CA GLY A 67 -8.18 6.59 -18.20
C GLY A 67 -8.56 5.42 -17.30
N ALA A 68 -7.90 4.27 -17.48
CA ALA A 68 -8.27 3.07 -16.75
C ALA A 68 -7.93 3.19 -15.26
N ARG A 69 -8.86 2.81 -14.38
CA ARG A 69 -8.72 2.77 -12.92
C ARG A 69 -9.30 1.46 -12.40
N LEU A 70 -8.44 0.45 -12.29
CA LEU A 70 -8.84 -0.93 -11.98
C LEU A 70 -9.99 -1.42 -12.88
N ARG A 71 -9.93 -1.05 -14.16
CA ARG A 71 -10.92 -1.45 -15.16
C ARG A 71 -10.94 -2.96 -15.28
N LYS A 72 -12.09 -3.55 -14.95
CA LYS A 72 -12.29 -5.00 -15.03
C LYS A 72 -12.64 -5.41 -16.47
N SER A 73 -11.96 -6.43 -16.96
CA SER A 73 -12.27 -7.13 -18.21
C SER A 73 -12.00 -8.62 -18.07
N THR A 74 -12.43 -9.41 -19.05
CA THR A 74 -12.28 -10.87 -19.02
C THR A 74 -11.48 -11.34 -20.22
N LEU A 75 -10.45 -12.12 -19.97
CA LEU A 75 -9.69 -12.82 -21.00
C LEU A 75 -10.01 -14.31 -20.94
N HIS A 76 -9.92 -14.96 -22.10
CA HIS A 76 -10.08 -16.40 -22.23
C HIS A 76 -8.74 -16.96 -22.69
N PHE A 77 -8.26 -18.00 -22.04
CA PHE A 77 -7.11 -18.73 -22.54
C PHE A 77 -7.45 -19.27 -23.92
N GLY A 78 -6.69 -18.85 -24.93
CA GLY A 78 -6.76 -19.45 -26.26
C GLY A 78 -6.30 -20.90 -26.20
N LYS A 79 -6.51 -21.64 -27.29
CA LYS A 79 -5.76 -22.87 -27.52
C LYS A 79 -4.27 -22.52 -27.42
N GLN A 80 -3.49 -23.36 -26.73
CA GLN A 80 -2.03 -23.23 -26.74
C GLN A 80 -1.58 -23.01 -28.19
N PRO A 81 -0.71 -22.02 -28.49
CA PRO A 81 -0.30 -21.78 -29.86
C PRO A 81 0.19 -23.10 -30.47
N GLU A 82 -0.33 -23.46 -31.64
CA GLU A 82 0.17 -24.62 -32.39
C GLU A 82 1.64 -24.38 -32.74
N GLY A 83 2.56 -25.19 -32.21
CA GLY A 83 3.99 -25.02 -32.42
C GLY A 83 4.84 -25.77 -31.39
N ASP A 84 6.14 -25.86 -31.65
CA ASP A 84 7.15 -26.50 -30.79
C ASP A 84 7.49 -25.70 -29.52
N GLY A 85 6.67 -24.70 -29.18
CA GLY A 85 6.91 -23.76 -28.09
C GLY A 85 7.98 -22.70 -28.38
N LYS A 86 8.53 -22.63 -29.60
CA LYS A 86 9.42 -21.54 -30.00
C LYS A 86 8.63 -20.25 -30.22
N VAL A 87 9.11 -19.21 -29.58
CA VAL A 87 8.53 -17.88 -29.59
C VAL A 87 9.12 -17.13 -30.78
N GLY A 88 8.28 -16.51 -31.62
CA GLY A 88 8.76 -15.62 -32.67
C GLY A 88 9.56 -14.46 -32.07
N ALA A 89 10.46 -13.86 -32.85
CA ALA A 89 11.38 -12.81 -32.35
C ALA A 89 10.69 -11.60 -31.69
N GLU A 90 9.39 -11.41 -31.90
CA GLU A 90 8.59 -10.28 -31.37
C GLU A 90 7.54 -10.67 -30.33
N GLN A 91 7.56 -11.90 -29.79
CA GLN A 91 6.60 -12.33 -28.79
C GLN A 91 7.25 -12.47 -27.41
N LEU A 92 6.56 -11.99 -26.36
CA LEU A 92 6.95 -12.19 -24.97
C LEU A 92 6.13 -13.33 -24.37
N HIS A 93 6.78 -14.42 -23.99
CA HIS A 93 6.15 -15.52 -23.25
C HIS A 93 6.59 -15.51 -21.80
N VAL A 94 5.63 -15.39 -20.88
CA VAL A 94 5.84 -15.50 -19.44
C VAL A 94 5.30 -16.85 -18.97
N LYS A 95 6.17 -17.67 -18.38
CA LYS A 95 5.81 -18.99 -17.84
C LYS A 95 5.90 -18.98 -16.31
N VAL A 96 4.81 -19.35 -15.65
CA VAL A 96 4.75 -19.48 -14.18
C VAL A 96 5.09 -20.92 -13.79
N ASN A 97 6.11 -21.11 -12.95
CA ASN A 97 6.46 -22.41 -12.38
C ASN A 97 5.90 -22.53 -10.96
N GLN A 98 4.87 -23.36 -10.77
CA GLN A 98 4.19 -23.53 -9.48
C GLN A 98 4.94 -24.45 -8.50
N ASP A 99 5.95 -25.19 -8.98
CA ASP A 99 6.78 -26.07 -8.13
C ASP A 99 7.84 -25.28 -7.36
N VAL A 100 8.14 -24.05 -7.80
CA VAL A 100 9.10 -23.16 -7.15
C VAL A 100 8.33 -22.16 -6.28
N LYS A 101 8.40 -22.35 -4.96
CA LYS A 101 7.76 -21.47 -3.98
C LYS A 101 8.77 -20.44 -3.43
N HIS A 102 8.25 -19.28 -3.05
CA HIS A 102 9.00 -18.20 -2.41
C HIS A 102 8.37 -17.84 -1.06
N GLN A 103 8.48 -16.58 -0.60
CA GLN A 103 7.90 -16.13 0.66
C GLN A 103 6.37 -16.12 0.63
N GLU A 104 5.76 -16.26 1.80
CA GLU A 104 4.35 -15.95 2.01
C GLU A 104 4.17 -14.42 2.10
N VAL A 105 3.03 -13.94 1.61
CA VAL A 105 2.69 -12.51 1.67
C VAL A 105 1.92 -12.25 2.95
N PHE A 106 2.50 -11.42 3.84
CA PHE A 106 1.87 -11.04 5.10
C PHE A 106 0.66 -10.12 4.87
N GLY A 107 0.80 -9.10 4.03
CA GLY A 107 -0.29 -8.18 3.69
C GLY A 107 0.19 -6.86 3.09
N PHE A 108 -0.76 -5.98 2.84
CA PHE A 108 -0.54 -4.64 2.27
C PHE A 108 -1.33 -3.60 3.06
N GLY A 109 -0.84 -2.36 3.12
CA GLY A 109 -1.33 -1.41 4.10
C GLY A 109 -0.81 0.01 3.98
N GLY A 110 -1.08 0.77 5.04
CA GLY A 110 -0.64 2.16 5.20
C GLY A 110 -0.35 2.53 6.65
N ALA A 111 0.03 3.78 6.89
CA ALA A 111 0.33 4.29 8.22
C ALA A 111 -0.81 5.14 8.80
N PHE A 112 -1.20 4.85 10.04
CA PHE A 112 -2.15 5.61 10.83
C PHE A 112 -1.40 6.64 11.67
N THR A 113 -0.95 7.71 11.01
CA THR A 113 -0.31 8.87 11.67
C THR A 113 -1.35 9.87 12.17
N ASP A 114 -0.96 10.79 13.05
CA ASP A 114 -1.83 11.88 13.50
C ASP A 114 -2.37 12.68 12.31
N SER A 115 -1.51 12.99 11.34
CA SER A 115 -1.91 13.65 10.09
C SER A 115 -2.99 12.88 9.33
N THR A 116 -2.89 11.55 9.22
CA THR A 116 -3.94 10.72 8.60
C THR A 116 -5.26 10.85 9.37
N GLY A 117 -5.22 10.71 10.69
CA GLY A 117 -6.40 10.83 11.56
C GLY A 117 -7.04 12.22 11.53
N ILE A 118 -6.23 13.29 11.51
CA ILE A 118 -6.70 14.69 11.42
C ILE A 118 -7.39 14.94 10.08
N ASN A 119 -6.79 14.52 8.96
CA ASN A 119 -7.35 14.76 7.63
C ASN A 119 -8.64 13.97 7.38
N ILE A 120 -8.73 12.71 7.83
CA ILE A 120 -9.97 11.92 7.74
C ILE A 120 -11.08 12.57 8.58
N ARG A 121 -10.79 12.98 9.82
CA ARG A 121 -11.76 13.69 10.67
C ARG A 121 -12.22 15.00 10.03
N LYS A 122 -11.31 15.78 9.43
CA LYS A 122 -11.62 17.04 8.75
C LYS A 122 -12.52 16.86 7.52
N ALA A 123 -12.51 15.69 6.90
CA ALA A 123 -13.40 15.37 5.77
C ALA A 123 -14.88 15.21 6.20
N GLY A 124 -15.14 15.01 7.51
CA GLY A 124 -16.47 14.77 8.08
C GLY A 124 -16.91 13.31 8.00
N ASP A 125 -17.73 12.88 8.95
CA ASP A 125 -18.04 11.46 9.23
C ASP A 125 -18.39 10.64 7.99
N LYS A 126 -19.29 11.15 7.13
CA LYS A 126 -19.75 10.43 5.93
C LYS A 126 -18.61 10.15 4.94
N LEU A 127 -17.75 11.14 4.70
CA LEU A 127 -16.64 11.01 3.77
C LEU A 127 -15.47 10.27 4.42
N GLY A 128 -15.24 10.48 5.72
CA GLY A 128 -14.28 9.71 6.50
C GLY A 128 -14.58 8.21 6.48
N ASP A 129 -15.84 7.83 6.71
CA ASP A 129 -16.29 6.44 6.62
C ASP A 129 -16.12 5.87 5.20
N GLN A 130 -16.37 6.68 4.16
CA GLN A 130 -16.11 6.25 2.79
C GLN A 130 -14.62 5.99 2.56
N ILE A 131 -13.74 6.89 3.01
CA ILE A 131 -12.28 6.71 2.91
C ILE A 131 -11.85 5.41 3.60
N LEU A 132 -12.36 5.14 4.81
CA LEU A 132 -12.05 3.90 5.52
C LEU A 132 -12.58 2.66 4.77
N ARG A 133 -13.78 2.73 4.18
CA ARG A 133 -14.31 1.65 3.35
C ARG A 133 -13.47 1.41 2.09
N ASP A 134 -13.08 2.47 1.40
CA ASP A 134 -12.28 2.39 0.17
C ASP A 134 -10.94 1.69 0.43
N TYR A 135 -10.34 1.88 1.61
CA TYR A 135 -9.10 1.21 1.99
C TYR A 135 -9.30 -0.20 2.56
N PHE A 136 -10.23 -0.40 3.51
CA PHE A 136 -10.26 -1.60 4.35
C PHE A 136 -11.46 -2.53 4.12
N SER A 137 -12.47 -2.09 3.36
CA SER A 137 -13.66 -2.91 3.10
C SER A 137 -13.49 -3.79 1.86
N LYS A 138 -14.38 -4.79 1.74
CA LYS A 138 -14.50 -5.66 0.56
C LYS A 138 -14.91 -4.92 -0.72
N ASP A 139 -15.54 -3.76 -0.57
CA ASP A 139 -15.92 -2.90 -1.70
C ASP A 139 -14.80 -1.91 -2.05
N GLY A 140 -13.62 -2.06 -1.42
CA GLY A 140 -12.42 -1.25 -1.59
C GLY A 140 -11.21 -2.09 -2.00
N ILE A 141 -10.01 -1.69 -1.54
CA ILE A 141 -8.75 -2.39 -1.85
C ILE A 141 -8.28 -3.37 -0.77
N GLU A 142 -9.11 -3.62 0.24
CA GLU A 142 -8.90 -4.65 1.27
C GLU A 142 -7.50 -4.61 1.94
N TYR A 143 -7.04 -3.41 2.33
CA TYR A 143 -5.85 -3.28 3.18
C TYR A 143 -5.99 -4.16 4.42
N SER A 144 -4.91 -4.87 4.73
CA SER A 144 -4.85 -5.85 5.83
C SER A 144 -3.80 -5.52 6.89
N VAL A 145 -2.98 -4.49 6.64
CA VAL A 145 -1.89 -4.07 7.54
C VAL A 145 -2.00 -2.57 7.85
N GLY A 146 -1.70 -2.21 9.09
CA GLY A 146 -1.58 -0.83 9.55
C GLY A 146 -0.29 -0.61 10.32
N ARG A 147 0.41 0.50 10.05
CA ARG A 147 1.57 0.95 10.84
C ARG A 147 1.15 2.10 11.75
N ILE A 148 1.36 1.96 13.06
CA ILE A 148 1.00 2.98 14.06
C ILE A 148 2.29 3.48 14.72
N PRO A 149 2.60 4.79 14.68
CA PRO A 149 3.70 5.36 15.46
C PRO A 149 3.45 5.19 16.97
N ILE A 150 4.50 4.94 17.75
CA ILE A 150 4.45 5.00 19.22
C ILE A 150 4.98 6.37 19.63
N GLY A 151 4.11 7.23 20.15
CA GLY A 151 4.42 8.65 20.36
C GLY A 151 4.38 9.45 19.06
N GLY A 152 4.94 10.66 19.08
CA GLY A 152 4.91 11.55 17.93
C GLY A 152 5.81 11.12 16.77
N SER A 153 5.47 11.57 15.57
CA SER A 153 6.30 11.46 14.36
C SER A 153 6.48 12.84 13.69
N ASP A 154 7.20 12.92 12.57
CA ASP A 154 7.21 14.11 11.72
C ASP A 154 5.84 14.42 11.08
N PHE A 155 4.95 13.42 11.01
CA PHE A 155 3.53 13.55 10.65
C PHE A 155 2.61 13.82 11.85
N SER A 156 3.17 14.24 12.98
CA SER A 156 2.45 14.78 14.13
C SER A 156 2.47 16.31 14.11
N THR A 157 1.49 16.96 14.75
CA THR A 157 1.41 18.42 14.81
C THR A 157 2.46 19.03 15.75
N ARG A 158 3.01 18.24 16.67
CA ARG A 158 4.12 18.58 17.58
C ARG A 158 4.98 17.35 17.90
N PRO A 159 6.21 17.54 18.40
CA PRO A 159 6.97 16.50 19.10
C PRO A 159 6.26 16.12 20.41
N TYR A 160 6.22 14.83 20.72
CA TYR A 160 5.71 14.32 21.99
C TYR A 160 6.15 12.89 22.23
N GLU A 161 6.24 12.54 23.50
CA GLU A 161 6.45 11.18 23.99
C GLU A 161 5.29 10.75 24.88
N LEU A 162 5.18 9.46 25.16
CA LEU A 162 4.13 8.96 26.05
C LEU A 162 4.47 9.14 27.53
N ASP A 163 5.68 9.59 27.85
CA ASP A 163 6.20 9.81 29.22
C ASP A 163 6.91 11.18 29.33
N ASP A 164 6.27 12.23 28.81
CA ASP A 164 6.80 13.59 28.84
C ASP A 164 6.90 14.16 30.28
N GLY A 165 7.82 15.13 30.49
CA GLY A 165 7.91 15.89 31.75
C GLY A 165 9.12 15.54 32.63
N GLY A 166 10.24 15.19 32.02
CA GLY A 166 11.54 14.96 32.69
C GLY A 166 11.75 13.53 33.18
N GLU A 167 12.76 13.31 34.01
CA GLU A 167 13.12 11.97 34.50
C GLU A 167 11.95 11.31 35.27
N ASP A 168 11.38 10.25 34.70
CA ASP A 168 10.40 9.37 35.33
C ASP A 168 10.74 7.89 35.05
N LYS A 169 11.70 7.36 35.80
CA LYS A 169 12.13 5.95 35.66
C LYS A 169 11.04 4.94 36.00
N THR A 170 9.95 5.36 36.64
CA THR A 170 8.86 4.49 37.05
C THR A 170 7.72 4.45 36.04
N LEU A 171 7.76 5.29 35.00
CA LEU A 171 6.68 5.48 34.05
C LEU A 171 5.35 5.89 34.72
N ALA A 172 5.42 6.61 35.85
CA ALA A 172 4.24 7.02 36.60
C ALA A 172 3.40 8.06 35.83
N LYS A 173 4.02 8.78 34.90
CA LYS A 173 3.39 9.76 34.00
C LYS A 173 3.00 9.17 32.65
N PHE A 174 3.28 7.90 32.39
CA PHE A 174 2.98 7.26 31.10
C PHE A 174 1.49 7.35 30.79
N ASN A 175 1.15 8.06 29.72
CA ASN A 175 -0.24 8.24 29.32
C ASN A 175 -0.37 8.50 27.82
N LEU A 176 -1.52 8.13 27.26
CA LEU A 176 -1.87 8.55 25.91
C LEU A 176 -2.12 10.06 25.92
N THR A 177 -1.48 10.79 25.01
CA THR A 177 -1.55 12.24 24.95
C THR A 177 -2.64 12.69 24.00
N SER A 178 -3.43 13.72 24.36
CA SER A 178 -4.27 14.45 23.41
C SER A 178 -3.39 15.40 22.59
N GLU A 179 -3.40 15.32 21.25
CA GLU A 179 -2.48 16.11 20.44
C GLU A 179 -2.92 17.58 20.33
N ASP A 180 -2.22 18.51 20.99
CA ASP A 180 -2.12 19.90 20.49
C ASP A 180 -0.99 20.77 21.07
N LEU A 181 -0.50 21.60 20.15
CA LEU A 181 0.29 22.85 20.18
C LEU A 181 1.73 22.93 20.76
N ASP A 182 2.61 23.21 19.79
CA ASP A 182 3.85 24.00 19.80
C ASP A 182 5.25 23.34 19.88
N ASP A 183 6.05 23.86 18.95
CA ASP A 183 7.48 23.83 18.63
C ASP A 183 8.25 22.53 18.34
N LYS A 184 9.04 22.60 17.27
CA LYS A 184 9.62 21.47 16.52
C LYS A 184 11.06 21.14 16.92
N SER A 185 11.32 19.86 17.10
CA SER A 185 12.54 19.18 16.61
C SER A 185 12.15 17.73 16.27
N TRP A 186 12.63 17.17 15.16
CA TRP A 186 12.15 15.89 14.65
C TRP A 186 12.48 14.72 15.60
N ASN A 187 11.49 13.88 15.88
CA ASN A 187 11.65 12.72 16.78
C ASN A 187 12.59 11.69 16.12
N SER A 188 13.75 11.45 16.73
CA SER A 188 14.67 10.40 16.29
C SER A 188 15.46 9.86 17.47
N MET A 189 15.71 8.54 17.47
CA MET A 189 16.61 7.88 18.40
C MET A 189 17.66 7.10 17.62
N ARG A 190 18.92 7.48 17.77
CA ARG A 190 20.01 6.85 17.03
C ARG A 190 20.56 5.63 17.76
N TYR A 191 20.47 4.48 17.12
CA TYR A 191 21.09 3.23 17.58
C TYR A 191 22.08 2.73 16.51
N SER A 192 23.20 2.14 16.95
CA SER A 192 24.02 1.29 16.06
C SER A 192 23.46 -0.13 16.05
N ALA A 193 23.91 -0.97 15.12
CA ALA A 193 23.50 -2.37 15.06
C ALA A 193 23.85 -3.13 16.36
N GLU A 194 25.00 -2.84 16.97
CA GLU A 194 25.41 -3.41 18.26
C GLU A 194 24.54 -2.91 19.42
N THR A 195 24.21 -1.62 19.45
CA THR A 195 23.31 -1.07 20.47
C THR A 195 21.93 -1.69 20.37
N THR A 196 21.38 -1.83 19.14
CA THR A 196 20.09 -2.50 18.93
C THR A 196 20.16 -3.97 19.33
N ARG A 197 21.19 -4.71 18.91
CA ARG A 197 21.41 -6.11 19.33
C ARG A 197 21.39 -6.24 20.85
N ASP A 198 22.17 -5.42 21.53
CA ASP A 198 22.31 -5.47 22.99
C ASP A 198 21.00 -5.08 23.69
N PHE A 199 20.32 -4.05 23.22
CA PHE A 199 19.02 -3.63 23.76
C PHE A 199 17.95 -4.71 23.60
N VAL A 200 17.88 -5.36 22.43
CA VAL A 200 16.96 -6.48 22.20
C VAL A 200 17.30 -7.66 23.10
N ALA A 201 18.56 -8.09 23.12
CA ALA A 201 18.99 -9.28 23.87
C ALA A 201 18.93 -9.12 25.39
N LYS A 202 19.22 -7.93 25.91
CA LYS A 202 19.43 -7.69 27.35
C LYS A 202 18.28 -6.97 28.03
N THR A 203 17.39 -6.31 27.27
CA THR A 203 16.33 -5.46 27.83
C THR A 203 14.98 -5.75 27.20
N LEU A 204 14.76 -5.34 25.95
CA LEU A 204 13.42 -5.34 25.35
C LEU A 204 12.84 -6.76 25.19
N GLY A 205 13.62 -7.71 24.70
CA GLY A 205 13.17 -9.10 24.53
C GLY A 205 12.74 -9.74 25.85
N PRO A 206 13.61 -9.78 26.88
CA PRO A 206 13.25 -10.31 28.20
C PRO A 206 12.05 -9.60 28.84
N GLU A 207 11.93 -8.27 28.72
CA GLU A 207 10.82 -7.51 29.31
C GLU A 207 9.48 -7.80 28.62
N LEU A 208 9.48 -7.94 27.28
CA LEU A 208 8.31 -8.33 26.52
C LEU A 208 7.85 -9.75 26.91
N GLU A 209 8.77 -10.70 27.02
CA GLU A 209 8.45 -12.06 27.47
C GLU A 209 7.91 -12.07 28.91
N ALA A 210 8.57 -11.37 29.83
CA ALA A 210 8.14 -11.25 31.23
C ALA A 210 6.75 -10.59 31.36
N SER A 211 6.44 -9.63 30.49
CA SER A 211 5.13 -8.98 30.38
C SER A 211 4.08 -9.82 29.63
N GLY A 212 4.42 -11.04 29.22
CA GLY A 212 3.51 -11.97 28.54
C GLY A 212 3.30 -11.69 27.05
N TRP A 213 4.12 -10.84 26.44
CA TRP A 213 4.17 -10.49 25.02
C TRP A 213 5.34 -11.16 24.30
N GLY A 214 5.52 -12.45 24.56
CA GLY A 214 6.55 -13.26 23.91
C GLY A 214 6.37 -13.37 22.38
N PRO A 215 7.33 -14.01 21.69
CA PRO A 215 7.38 -14.07 20.23
C PRO A 215 6.19 -14.79 19.59
N ASP A 216 5.39 -15.55 20.34
CA ASP A 216 4.14 -16.14 19.89
C ASP A 216 3.01 -15.12 19.71
N LYS A 217 3.08 -13.97 20.40
CA LYS A 217 2.05 -12.91 20.38
C LYS A 217 2.51 -11.63 19.72
N LEU A 218 3.79 -11.27 19.85
CA LEU A 218 4.35 -10.06 19.27
C LEU A 218 5.63 -10.40 18.53
N LYS A 219 5.70 -10.03 17.25
CA LYS A 219 6.92 -10.17 16.44
C LYS A 219 7.71 -8.87 16.51
N LEU A 220 8.96 -8.97 16.96
CA LEU A 220 9.90 -7.86 16.94
C LEU A 220 10.67 -7.85 15.61
N MET A 221 10.62 -6.73 14.90
CA MET A 221 11.36 -6.51 13.66
C MET A 221 12.50 -5.52 13.92
N VAL A 222 13.67 -5.75 13.30
CA VAL A 222 14.86 -4.90 13.46
C VAL A 222 15.16 -4.10 12.20
N LEU A 223 16.09 -3.14 12.31
CA LEU A 223 16.51 -2.16 11.31
C LEU A 223 15.53 -1.00 11.10
N ASP A 224 14.30 -1.26 10.64
CA ASP A 224 13.29 -0.26 10.23
C ASP A 224 13.89 1.01 9.55
N HIS A 225 14.82 0.78 8.61
CA HIS A 225 15.58 1.81 7.92
C HIS A 225 15.91 1.35 6.48
N ASN A 226 16.66 2.18 5.75
CA ASN A 226 17.03 1.96 4.36
C ASN A 226 17.76 0.63 4.08
N LEU A 227 17.59 0.14 2.85
CA LEU A 227 18.02 -1.19 2.42
C LEU A 227 19.55 -1.38 2.39
N ASP A 228 20.31 -0.30 2.27
CA ASP A 228 21.77 -0.29 2.22
C ASP A 228 22.40 -0.81 3.52
N LEU A 229 21.72 -0.64 4.65
CA LEU A 229 22.17 -1.07 5.97
C LEU A 229 21.87 -2.55 6.28
N VAL A 230 20.99 -3.20 5.51
CA VAL A 230 20.47 -4.55 5.81
C VAL A 230 21.59 -5.57 6.04
N LYS A 231 22.61 -5.60 5.16
CA LYS A 231 23.67 -6.61 5.23
C LYS A 231 24.47 -6.53 6.52
N GLU A 232 24.78 -5.32 6.96
CA GLU A 232 25.54 -5.10 8.19
C GLU A 232 24.69 -5.42 9.41
N TRP A 233 23.49 -4.85 9.48
CA TRP A 233 22.60 -5.01 10.62
C TRP A 233 22.18 -6.47 10.83
N VAL A 234 21.87 -7.19 9.74
CA VAL A 234 21.54 -8.61 9.83
C VAL A 234 22.71 -9.42 10.37
N ARG A 235 23.94 -9.15 9.90
CA ARG A 235 25.13 -9.85 10.39
C ARG A 235 25.36 -9.61 11.87
N VAL A 236 25.23 -8.37 12.34
CA VAL A 236 25.53 -8.02 13.74
C VAL A 236 24.46 -8.57 14.68
N ILE A 237 23.18 -8.39 14.35
CA ILE A 237 22.07 -8.77 15.24
C ILE A 237 21.87 -10.29 15.23
N PHE A 238 21.77 -10.91 14.06
CA PHE A 238 21.45 -12.34 13.98
C PHE A 238 22.64 -13.29 14.23
N ALA A 239 23.87 -12.76 14.32
CA ALA A 239 25.00 -13.56 14.82
C ALA A 239 24.91 -13.80 16.34
N ASP A 240 24.17 -12.98 17.08
CA ASP A 240 23.92 -13.17 18.51
C ASP A 240 22.67 -14.02 18.72
N LYS A 241 22.86 -15.22 19.30
CA LYS A 241 21.78 -16.19 19.52
C LYS A 241 20.72 -15.75 20.52
N THR A 242 21.01 -14.76 21.37
CA THR A 242 20.03 -14.23 22.31
C THR A 242 19.18 -13.16 21.63
N ALA A 243 19.80 -12.28 20.84
CA ALA A 243 19.08 -11.28 20.05
C ALA A 243 18.24 -11.89 18.92
N ALA A 244 18.66 -13.04 18.39
CA ALA A 244 18.02 -13.70 17.25
C ALA A 244 16.81 -14.60 17.61
N LYS A 245 16.46 -14.71 18.89
CA LYS A 245 15.29 -15.48 19.36
C LYS A 245 14.00 -14.71 19.15
#